data_AF-A0A267T4T1-F1
#
_entry.id   AF-A0A267T4T1-F1
#
_cell.length_a   1.000
_cell.length_b   1.000
_cell.length_c   1.000
_cell.angle_alpha   90.00
_cell.angle_beta   90.00
_cell.angle_gamma   90.00
#
_symmetry.space_group_name_H-M   'P 1'
#
loop_
_entity.id
_entity.type
_entity.pdbx_description
1 polymer ?
#
loop_
_entity_poly.entity_id
_entity_poly.type
_entity_poly.pdbx_seq_one_letter_code
_entity_poly.pdbx_strand_id
1 'polypeptide(L)'
;MKKITFFTSCLAILLMGILSYFFWNEHQEEIALMINIKKGLPHITKDNFSKSDSCLWLWNSNTTLYKVCADQHGNTNIGYGSRNWRQKFKAIPSKMYFSDGDFNLNDFPEIYLFGLTPHGYVVQAYEFQHETLKSFVLPPLMGTLQIEYRGCDTLYFEKNFLVRQFSTNSGQKACYYELMPNLQFELRFTKTL
;
A
#
# COMPACT_ATOMS: atom_id res chain seq x y z
N MET A 1 -23.12 24.75 43.74
CA MET A 1 -23.31 23.79 42.62
C MET A 1 -22.97 24.34 41.23
N LYS A 2 -23.11 25.64 40.92
CA LYS A 2 -22.84 26.21 39.57
C LYS A 2 -21.39 26.10 39.05
N LYS A 3 -20.38 26.00 39.94
CA LYS A 3 -18.96 25.90 39.55
C LYS A 3 -18.57 24.53 38.98
N ILE A 4 -19.25 23.46 39.42
CA ILE A 4 -18.96 22.09 38.98
C ILE A 4 -19.47 21.89 37.54
N THR A 5 -20.66 22.40 37.22
CA THR A 5 -21.24 22.38 35.86
C THR A 5 -20.43 23.14 34.82
N PHE A 6 -19.74 24.22 35.23
CA PHE A 6 -18.87 24.98 34.34
C PHE A 6 -17.60 24.19 34.00
N PHE A 7 -16.96 23.58 35.01
CA PHE A 7 -15.75 22.78 34.82
C PHE A 7 -16.01 21.54 33.95
N THR A 8 -17.13 20.85 34.15
CA THR A 8 -17.51 19.68 33.32
C THR A 8 -17.80 20.07 31.87
N SER A 9 -18.38 21.25 31.64
CA SER A 9 -18.64 21.75 30.28
C SER A 9 -17.32 22.06 29.55
N CYS A 10 -16.38 22.72 30.21
CA CYS A 10 -15.05 23.00 29.63
C CYS A 10 -14.29 21.70 29.30
N LEU A 11 -14.34 20.70 30.18
CA LEU A 11 -13.69 19.40 29.93
C LEU A 11 -14.31 18.67 28.73
N ALA A 12 -15.64 18.70 28.58
CA ALA A 12 -16.34 18.10 27.45
C ALA A 12 -15.99 18.78 26.11
N ILE A 13 -15.90 20.10 26.09
CA ILE A 13 -15.49 20.86 24.88
C ILE A 13 -14.04 20.52 24.51
N LEU A 14 -13.16 20.41 25.49
CA LEU A 14 -11.75 20.07 25.26
C LEU A 14 -11.60 18.64 24.71
N LEU A 15 -12.34 17.67 25.25
CA LEU A 15 -12.41 16.30 24.74
C LEU A 15 -12.98 16.24 23.30
N MET A 16 -14.05 16.98 23.02
CA MET A 16 -14.61 17.09 21.66
C MET A 16 -13.60 17.69 20.68
N GLY A 17 -12.85 18.72 21.09
CA GLY A 17 -11.80 19.33 20.29
C GLY A 17 -10.66 18.36 19.97
N ILE A 18 -10.20 17.60 20.98
CA ILE A 18 -9.17 16.56 20.81
C ILE A 18 -9.66 15.46 19.85
N LEU A 19 -10.88 14.96 20.03
CA LEU A 19 -11.46 13.94 19.14
C LEU A 19 -11.58 14.46 17.70
N SER A 20 -12.07 15.70 17.53
CA SER A 20 -12.20 16.32 16.21
C SER A 20 -10.84 16.49 15.51
N TYR A 21 -9.79 16.83 16.27
CA TYR A 21 -8.42 16.89 15.78
C TYR A 21 -7.90 15.53 15.32
N PHE A 22 -8.11 14.47 16.12
CA PHE A 22 -7.73 13.10 15.72
C PHE A 22 -8.43 12.66 14.44
N PHE A 23 -9.75 12.85 14.34
CA PHE A 23 -10.51 12.52 13.13
C PHE A 23 -10.05 13.32 11.91
N TRP A 24 -9.78 14.62 12.08
CA TRP A 24 -9.25 15.45 11.01
C TRP A 24 -7.88 14.95 10.53
N ASN A 25 -6.98 14.63 11.45
CA ASN A 25 -5.63 14.18 11.11
C ASN A 25 -5.64 12.82 10.39
N GLU A 26 -6.48 11.87 10.86
CA GLU A 26 -6.66 10.58 10.19
C GLU A 26 -7.22 10.75 8.76
N HIS A 27 -8.14 11.69 8.57
CA HIS A 27 -8.69 12.00 7.26
C HIS A 27 -7.64 12.64 6.32
N GLN A 28 -6.77 13.51 6.83
CA GLN A 28 -5.67 14.07 6.04
C GLN A 28 -4.65 13.01 5.61
N GLU A 29 -4.32 12.05 6.48
CA GLU A 29 -3.45 10.92 6.11
C GLU A 29 -4.08 10.04 5.01
N GLU A 30 -5.39 9.77 5.10
CA GLU A 30 -6.13 9.04 4.07
C GLU A 30 -6.12 9.80 2.73
N ILE A 31 -6.34 11.12 2.75
CA ILE A 31 -6.26 11.97 1.54
C ILE A 31 -4.83 11.96 0.96
N ALA A 32 -3.79 12.12 1.79
CA ALA A 32 -2.41 12.14 1.33
C ALA A 32 -2.01 10.81 0.67
N LEU A 33 -2.43 9.69 1.26
CA LEU A 33 -2.23 8.37 0.69
C LEU A 33 -2.98 8.23 -0.65
N MET A 34 -4.24 8.64 -0.71
CA MET A 34 -5.04 8.61 -1.94
C MET A 34 -4.41 9.45 -3.05
N ILE A 35 -3.85 10.62 -2.72
CA ILE A 35 -3.15 11.48 -3.68
C ILE A 35 -1.86 10.81 -4.16
N ASN A 36 -1.08 10.20 -3.28
CA ASN A 36 0.17 9.52 -3.65
C ASN A 36 -0.09 8.29 -4.53
N ILE A 37 -1.11 7.49 -4.21
CA ILE A 37 -1.50 6.34 -5.04
C ILE A 37 -2.02 6.82 -6.40
N LYS A 38 -2.89 7.84 -6.45
CA LYS A 38 -3.39 8.41 -7.71
C LYS A 38 -2.30 9.04 -8.58
N LYS A 39 -1.29 9.67 -7.97
CA LYS A 39 -0.15 10.26 -8.70
C LYS A 39 0.79 9.21 -9.26
N GLY A 40 0.97 8.09 -8.56
CA GLY A 40 1.75 6.99 -9.09
C GLY A 40 1.06 6.28 -10.25
N LEU A 41 -0.22 5.94 -10.10
CA LEU A 41 -0.92 5.01 -10.98
C LEU A 41 -1.99 5.70 -11.86
N PRO A 42 -1.61 6.52 -12.85
CA PRO A 42 -2.54 7.34 -13.63
C PRO A 42 -3.51 6.53 -14.51
N HIS A 43 -3.31 5.21 -14.65
CA HIS A 43 -4.14 4.33 -15.47
C HIS A 43 -5.06 3.36 -14.69
N ILE A 44 -5.10 3.44 -13.35
CA ILE A 44 -6.09 2.68 -12.58
C ILE A 44 -7.46 3.33 -12.80
N THR A 45 -8.26 2.72 -13.66
CA THR A 45 -9.56 3.23 -14.12
C THR A 45 -10.72 2.89 -13.18
N LYS A 46 -10.48 2.20 -12.06
CA LYS A 46 -11.50 1.93 -11.05
C LYS A 46 -10.92 2.00 -9.65
N ASP A 47 -11.60 2.75 -8.78
CA ASP A 47 -11.34 2.87 -7.35
C ASP A 47 -11.41 1.51 -6.65
N ASN A 48 -10.36 0.71 -6.78
CA ASN A 48 -10.23 -0.61 -6.17
C ASN A 48 -9.57 -0.48 -4.77
N PHE A 49 -10.06 0.49 -4.00
CA PHE A 49 -9.62 0.74 -2.62
C PHE A 49 -10.58 0.06 -1.66
N SER A 50 -10.09 -0.84 -0.81
CA SER A 50 -10.92 -1.53 0.15
C SER A 50 -10.26 -1.45 1.54
N LYS A 51 -10.99 -0.94 2.55
CA LYS A 51 -10.49 -0.75 3.94
C LYS A 51 -10.15 -2.10 4.62
N SER A 52 -9.47 -2.11 5.78
CA SER A 52 -9.37 -3.36 6.57
C SER A 52 -10.78 -3.92 6.83
N ASP A 53 -10.95 -5.25 6.80
CA ASP A 53 -12.25 -5.96 6.79
C ASP A 53 -13.06 -5.81 5.50
N SER A 54 -12.40 -5.74 4.35
CA SER A 54 -13.11 -5.76 3.07
C SER A 54 -12.50 -6.74 2.08
N CYS A 55 -13.35 -7.16 1.15
CA CYS A 55 -12.98 -7.99 0.03
C CYS A 55 -13.02 -7.16 -1.23
N LEU A 56 -11.99 -7.30 -2.05
CA LEU A 56 -11.93 -6.71 -3.36
C LEU A 56 -12.00 -7.81 -4.41
N TRP A 57 -12.80 -7.56 -5.43
CA TRP A 57 -12.86 -8.39 -6.62
C TRP A 57 -11.94 -7.78 -7.69
N LEU A 58 -10.92 -8.53 -8.07
CA LEU A 58 -9.91 -8.12 -9.04
C LEU A 58 -10.14 -8.89 -10.34
N TRP A 59 -10.07 -8.18 -11.46
CA TRP A 59 -10.22 -8.79 -12.78
C TRP A 59 -8.85 -9.02 -13.39
N ASN A 60 -8.57 -10.27 -13.73
CA ASN A 60 -7.53 -10.63 -14.67
C ASN A 60 -8.18 -10.86 -16.03
N SER A 61 -7.77 -10.09 -17.04
CA SER A 61 -8.38 -10.08 -18.36
C SER A 61 -9.92 -9.87 -18.30
N ASN A 62 -10.60 -10.12 -19.42
CA ASN A 62 -12.05 -9.96 -19.51
C ASN A 62 -12.84 -11.10 -18.86
N THR A 63 -12.19 -12.12 -18.28
CA THR A 63 -12.87 -13.38 -17.90
C THR A 63 -12.52 -13.93 -16.52
N THR A 64 -11.47 -13.45 -15.86
CA THR A 64 -10.89 -14.12 -14.70
C THR A 64 -11.06 -13.23 -13.47
N LEU A 65 -11.79 -13.70 -12.44
CA LEU A 65 -12.11 -12.90 -11.26
C LEU A 65 -11.45 -13.51 -10.01
N TYR A 66 -10.63 -12.72 -9.32
CA TYR A 66 -10.04 -13.06 -8.03
C TYR A 66 -10.74 -12.32 -6.90
N LYS A 67 -10.85 -12.97 -5.74
CA LYS A 67 -11.33 -12.33 -4.51
C LYS A 67 -10.19 -12.20 -3.54
N VAL A 68 -9.80 -10.98 -3.19
CA VAL A 68 -8.81 -10.74 -2.14
C VAL A 68 -9.55 -10.17 -0.93
N CYS A 69 -9.48 -10.85 0.20
CA CYS A 69 -10.08 -10.41 1.46
C CYS A 69 -9.00 -10.26 2.52
N ALA A 70 -9.02 -9.17 3.27
CA ALA A 70 -8.20 -9.02 4.46
C ALA A 70 -9.05 -8.77 5.69
N ASP A 71 -8.74 -9.46 6.78
CA ASP A 71 -9.35 -9.21 8.08
C ASP A 71 -8.50 -8.27 8.96
N GLN A 72 -9.13 -7.73 10.00
CA GLN A 72 -8.53 -6.91 11.06
C GLN A 72 -7.36 -7.57 11.81
N HIS A 73 -7.15 -8.89 11.66
CA HIS A 73 -6.04 -9.62 12.26
C HIS A 73 -4.86 -9.81 11.28
N GLY A 74 -4.93 -9.19 10.10
CA GLY A 74 -3.92 -9.30 9.06
C GLY A 74 -3.93 -10.64 8.32
N ASN A 75 -4.99 -11.44 8.45
CA ASN A 75 -5.17 -12.62 7.60
C ASN A 75 -5.71 -12.17 6.24
N THR A 76 -5.02 -12.58 5.18
CA THR A 76 -5.43 -12.32 3.80
C THR A 76 -5.82 -13.64 3.15
N ASN A 77 -7.01 -13.69 2.57
CA ASN A 77 -7.45 -14.80 1.73
C ASN A 77 -7.48 -14.32 0.27
N ILE A 78 -6.81 -15.05 -0.62
CA ILE A 78 -6.86 -14.84 -2.06
C ILE A 78 -7.60 -16.03 -2.65
N GLY A 79 -8.74 -15.79 -3.29
CA GLY A 79 -9.59 -16.81 -3.89
C GLY A 79 -9.62 -16.69 -5.40
N TYR A 80 -9.59 -17.83 -6.09
CA TYR A 80 -9.75 -17.96 -7.53
C TYR A 80 -10.61 -19.19 -7.87
N GLY A 81 -11.80 -18.99 -8.45
CA GLY A 81 -12.73 -20.09 -8.70
C GLY A 81 -13.03 -20.87 -7.42
N SER A 82 -12.73 -22.18 -7.41
CA SER A 82 -12.85 -23.05 -6.22
C SER A 82 -11.62 -23.08 -5.32
N ARG A 83 -10.51 -22.47 -5.74
CA ARG A 83 -9.23 -22.46 -5.01
C ARG A 83 -9.15 -21.26 -4.07
N ASN A 84 -8.53 -21.47 -2.91
CA ASN A 84 -8.32 -20.43 -1.92
C ASN A 84 -6.95 -20.58 -1.28
N TRP A 85 -6.19 -19.49 -1.21
CA TRP A 85 -4.92 -19.37 -0.51
C TRP A 85 -5.10 -18.46 0.69
N ARG A 86 -4.62 -18.91 1.85
CA ARG A 86 -4.59 -18.11 3.07
C ARG A 86 -3.16 -17.71 3.38
N GLN A 87 -2.96 -16.41 3.54
CA GLN A 87 -1.69 -15.80 3.91
C GLN A 87 -1.90 -14.93 5.14
N LYS A 88 -0.86 -14.74 5.93
CA LYS A 88 -0.91 -13.88 7.11
C LYS A 88 0.19 -12.84 7.02
N PHE A 89 -0.18 -11.58 7.21
CA PHE A 89 0.81 -10.54 7.44
C PHE A 89 1.46 -10.73 8.81
N LYS A 90 2.79 -10.66 8.85
CA LYS A 90 3.54 -10.73 10.11
C LYS A 90 3.21 -9.56 11.04
N ALA A 91 2.95 -8.39 10.47
CA ALA A 91 2.48 -7.21 11.19
C ALA A 91 0.99 -7.00 10.89
N ILE A 92 0.18 -6.72 11.90
CA ILE A 92 -1.25 -6.47 11.73
C ILE A 92 -1.41 -5.03 11.24
N PRO A 93 -1.85 -4.80 9.99
CA PRO A 93 -2.03 -3.45 9.49
C PRO A 93 -3.38 -2.89 9.93
N SER A 94 -3.40 -1.60 10.27
CA SER A 94 -4.62 -0.84 10.58
C SER A 94 -5.45 -0.53 9.35
N LYS A 95 -4.82 -0.42 8.18
CA LYS A 95 -5.48 -0.23 6.87
C LYS A 95 -4.77 -1.08 5.82
N MET A 96 -5.53 -1.66 4.91
CA MET A 96 -4.98 -2.39 3.75
C MET A 96 -5.40 -1.72 2.45
N TYR A 97 -4.56 -1.87 1.43
CA TYR A 97 -4.77 -1.40 0.07
C TYR A 97 -4.30 -2.46 -0.92
N PHE A 98 -4.88 -2.46 -2.11
CA PHE A 98 -4.67 -3.47 -3.12
C PHE A 98 -4.35 -2.79 -4.45
N SER A 99 -3.46 -3.38 -5.23
CA SER A 99 -3.22 -3.02 -6.62
C SER A 99 -2.94 -4.28 -7.42
N ASP A 100 -3.49 -4.38 -8.61
CA ASP A 100 -3.21 -5.46 -9.54
C ASP A 100 -2.91 -4.94 -10.94
N GLY A 101 -2.23 -5.78 -11.72
CA GLY A 101 -1.84 -5.48 -13.09
C GLY A 101 -0.86 -6.53 -13.61
N ASP A 102 -0.64 -6.52 -14.93
CA ASP A 102 0.47 -7.25 -15.56
C ASP A 102 1.65 -6.29 -15.67
N PHE A 103 2.47 -6.24 -14.60
CA PHE A 103 3.58 -5.30 -14.48
C PHE A 103 4.86 -5.82 -15.13
N ASN A 104 5.00 -7.14 -15.29
CA ASN A 104 6.17 -7.76 -15.93
C ASN A 104 5.93 -8.16 -17.40
N LEU A 105 4.72 -7.91 -17.94
CA LEU A 105 4.30 -8.17 -19.32
C LEU A 105 4.37 -9.65 -19.71
N ASN A 106 4.03 -10.55 -18.79
CA ASN A 106 4.03 -11.99 -19.02
C ASN A 106 2.62 -12.62 -19.08
N ASP A 107 1.58 -11.78 -19.18
CA ASP A 107 0.16 -12.16 -19.19
C ASP A 107 -0.36 -12.81 -17.89
N PHE A 108 0.45 -12.82 -16.81
CA PHE A 108 0.02 -13.20 -15.47
C PHE A 108 -0.10 -11.97 -14.58
N PRO A 109 -1.19 -11.80 -13.83
CA PRO A 109 -1.37 -10.64 -12.98
C PRO A 109 -0.48 -10.75 -11.74
N GLU A 110 0.21 -9.66 -11.41
CA GLU A 110 0.69 -9.43 -10.06
C GLU A 110 -0.33 -8.69 -9.20
N ILE A 111 -0.35 -9.07 -7.93
CA ILE A 111 -1.22 -8.56 -6.89
C ILE A 111 -0.32 -8.04 -5.78
N TYR A 112 -0.41 -6.73 -5.52
CA TYR A 112 0.27 -6.05 -4.43
C TYR A 112 -0.72 -5.76 -3.31
N LEU A 113 -0.33 -6.15 -2.11
CA LEU A 113 -1.06 -5.92 -0.87
C LEU A 113 -0.24 -4.98 0.00
N PHE A 114 -0.76 -3.77 0.24
CA PHE A 114 -0.12 -2.77 1.10
C PHE A 114 -0.86 -2.70 2.42
N GLY A 115 -0.16 -2.93 3.53
CA GLY A 115 -0.67 -2.75 4.88
C GLY A 115 -0.01 -1.56 5.55
N LEU A 116 -0.80 -0.62 6.09
CA LEU A 116 -0.31 0.44 6.96
C LEU A 116 -0.25 -0.07 8.40
N THR A 117 0.91 0.04 9.05
CA THR A 117 1.13 -0.34 10.46
C THR A 117 1.61 0.89 11.25
N PRO A 118 1.59 0.86 12.60
CA PRO A 118 2.18 1.93 13.41
C PRO A 118 3.68 2.17 13.14
N HIS A 119 4.37 1.21 12.53
CA HIS A 119 5.80 1.28 12.23
C HIS A 119 6.08 1.57 10.74
N GLY A 120 5.05 1.90 9.95
CA GLY A 120 5.16 2.15 8.52
C GLY A 120 4.43 1.10 7.68
N TYR A 121 4.83 0.96 6.41
CA TYR A 121 4.16 0.07 5.47
C TYR A 121 4.75 -1.34 5.46
N VAL A 122 3.89 -2.33 5.38
CA VAL A 122 4.24 -3.71 5.03
C VAL A 122 3.66 -4.02 3.67
N VAL A 123 4.43 -4.71 2.82
CA VAL A 123 3.98 -5.10 1.49
C VAL A 123 4.14 -6.60 1.33
N GLN A 124 3.10 -7.23 0.78
CA GLN A 124 3.18 -8.57 0.23
C GLN A 124 2.82 -8.49 -1.25
N ALA A 125 3.52 -9.27 -2.07
CA ALA A 125 3.29 -9.29 -3.50
C ALA A 125 3.23 -10.73 -3.99
N TYR A 126 2.30 -10.98 -4.89
CA TYR A 126 2.05 -12.30 -5.43
C TYR A 126 1.81 -12.21 -6.92
N GLU A 127 2.17 -13.26 -7.64
CA GLU A 127 1.78 -13.45 -9.02
C GLU A 127 0.98 -14.74 -9.14
N PHE A 128 -0.05 -14.71 -9.97
CA PHE A 128 -0.88 -15.89 -10.21
C PHE A 128 -0.46 -16.60 -11.49
N GLN A 129 0.35 -17.64 -11.37
CA GLN A 129 0.80 -18.45 -12.51
C GLN A 129 0.18 -19.85 -12.46
N HIS A 130 -0.45 -20.29 -13.55
CA HIS A 130 -0.88 -21.69 -13.73
C HIS A 130 -1.63 -22.28 -12.52
N GLU A 131 -2.61 -21.54 -11.98
CA GLU A 131 -3.38 -21.95 -10.80
C GLU A 131 -2.59 -22.06 -9.49
N THR A 132 -1.41 -21.44 -9.44
CA THR A 132 -0.56 -21.32 -8.25
C THR A 132 -0.30 -19.87 -7.91
N LEU A 133 -0.29 -19.57 -6.62
CA LEU A 133 0.05 -18.25 -6.10
C LEU A 133 1.53 -18.24 -5.70
N LYS A 134 2.35 -17.48 -6.42
CA LYS A 134 3.79 -17.35 -6.16
C LYS A 134 4.06 -16.01 -5.48
N SER A 135 4.69 -16.02 -4.31
CA SER A 135 5.10 -14.79 -3.62
C SER A 135 6.41 -14.25 -4.16
N PHE A 136 6.54 -12.93 -4.20
CA PHE A 136 7.81 -12.24 -4.47
C PHE A 136 8.01 -11.06 -3.53
N VAL A 137 9.23 -10.52 -3.51
CA VAL A 137 9.64 -9.47 -2.56
C VAL A 137 9.96 -8.17 -3.29
N LEU A 138 9.66 -7.05 -2.64
CA LEU A 138 10.10 -5.73 -3.12
C LEU A 138 11.63 -5.65 -3.16
N PRO A 139 12.20 -4.85 -4.08
CA PRO A 139 13.64 -4.72 -4.15
C PRO A 139 14.18 -4.06 -2.88
N PRO A 140 15.35 -4.49 -2.37
CA PRO A 140 16.13 -3.65 -1.46
C PRO A 140 16.45 -2.30 -2.13
N LEU A 141 16.90 -1.33 -1.34
CA LEU A 141 17.35 -0.06 -1.89
C LEU A 141 18.66 -0.28 -2.67
N MET A 142 18.58 -0.40 -4.00
CA MET A 142 19.74 -0.69 -4.87
C MET A 142 20.39 0.57 -5.46
N GLY A 143 19.63 1.67 -5.59
CA GLY A 143 20.06 2.84 -6.37
C GLY A 143 20.73 3.97 -5.58
N THR A 144 21.07 3.78 -4.31
CA THR A 144 21.70 4.82 -3.48
C THR A 144 22.69 4.24 -2.49
N LEU A 145 23.75 4.99 -2.21
CA LEU A 145 24.69 4.66 -1.13
C LEU A 145 23.99 4.84 0.22
N GLN A 146 24.11 3.85 1.10
CA GLN A 146 23.42 3.85 2.39
C GLN A 146 23.77 5.06 3.26
N ILE A 147 24.98 5.62 3.13
CA ILE A 147 25.42 6.83 3.84
C ILE A 147 24.68 8.09 3.42
N GLU A 148 24.16 8.12 2.19
CA GLU A 148 23.41 9.26 1.67
C GLU A 148 21.94 9.21 2.05
N TYR A 149 21.41 8.04 2.41
CA TYR A 149 19.98 7.81 2.64
C TYR A 149 19.50 8.43 3.96
N ARG A 150 18.39 9.16 3.89
CA ARG A 150 17.75 9.87 5.02
C ARG A 150 16.32 9.40 5.33
N GLY A 151 15.80 8.43 4.59
CA GLY A 151 14.43 7.95 4.75
C GLY A 151 13.38 8.81 4.04
N CYS A 152 12.19 8.91 4.65
CA CYS A 152 10.99 9.54 4.07
C CYS A 152 10.54 8.86 2.77
N ASP A 153 10.54 7.53 2.80
CA ASP A 153 10.31 6.71 1.63
C ASP A 153 8.84 6.76 1.21
N THR A 154 8.62 7.07 -0.06
CA THR A 154 7.35 6.86 -0.75
C THR A 154 7.55 5.77 -1.78
N LEU A 155 6.63 4.81 -1.81
CA LEU A 155 6.59 3.74 -2.80
C LEU A 155 5.32 3.87 -3.61
N TYR A 156 5.45 3.90 -4.93
CA TYR A 156 4.32 3.97 -5.85
C TYR A 156 4.71 3.32 -7.18
N PHE A 157 3.76 2.89 -7.98
CA PHE A 157 4.05 2.49 -9.36
C PHE A 157 3.98 3.70 -10.27
N GLU A 158 4.78 3.79 -11.33
CA GLU A 158 4.64 4.76 -12.42
C GLU A 158 4.76 3.98 -13.74
N LYS A 159 3.65 3.87 -14.48
CA LYS A 159 3.53 2.92 -15.61
C LYS A 159 3.85 1.50 -15.14
N ASN A 160 4.91 0.88 -15.67
CA ASN A 160 5.34 -0.48 -15.32
C ASN A 160 6.51 -0.49 -14.33
N PHE A 161 6.92 0.67 -13.82
CA PHE A 161 8.00 0.75 -12.85
C PHE A 161 7.45 0.84 -11.43
N LEU A 162 8.02 0.05 -10.53
CA LEU A 162 7.96 0.37 -9.11
C LEU A 162 8.92 1.53 -8.85
N VAL A 163 8.41 2.63 -8.32
CA VAL A 163 9.18 3.82 -7.99
C VAL A 163 9.31 3.94 -6.48
N ARG A 164 10.55 4.05 -6.00
CA ARG A 164 10.87 4.37 -4.61
C ARG A 164 11.51 5.75 -4.55
N GLN A 165 10.79 6.73 -4.03
CA GLN A 165 11.26 8.07 -3.77
C GLN A 165 11.68 8.19 -2.30
N PHE A 166 12.82 8.82 -2.03
CA PHE A 166 13.35 9.01 -0.68
C PHE A 166 14.23 10.26 -0.61
N SER A 167 14.55 10.69 0.61
CA SER A 167 15.45 11.80 0.87
C SER A 167 16.90 11.34 0.99
N THR A 168 17.83 12.14 0.48
CA THR A 168 19.27 11.99 0.67
C THR A 168 19.88 13.23 1.31
N ASN A 169 21.17 13.17 1.67
CA ASN A 169 21.92 14.34 2.12
C ASN A 169 21.99 15.47 1.06
N SER A 170 21.79 15.16 -0.21
CA SER A 170 21.94 16.07 -1.34
C SER A 170 20.62 16.51 -1.99
N GLY A 171 19.47 16.07 -1.45
CA GLY A 171 18.15 16.39 -2.00
C GLY A 171 17.21 15.18 -2.03
N GLN A 172 16.23 15.19 -2.93
CA GLN A 172 15.34 14.06 -3.13
C GLN A 172 15.81 13.19 -4.30
N LYS A 173 15.57 11.89 -4.21
CA LYS A 173 15.94 10.93 -5.24
C LYS A 173 14.83 9.90 -5.43
N ALA A 174 14.65 9.45 -6.67
CA ALA A 174 13.75 8.38 -7.05
C ALA A 174 14.52 7.26 -7.76
N CYS A 175 14.25 6.01 -7.38
CA CYS A 175 14.76 4.82 -8.03
C CYS A 175 13.61 4.10 -8.73
N TYR A 176 13.83 3.74 -10.00
CA TYR A 176 12.85 3.09 -10.85
C TYR A 176 13.26 1.62 -11.04
N TYR A 177 12.41 0.72 -10.57
CA TYR A 177 12.62 -0.72 -10.64
C TYR A 177 11.63 -1.35 -11.62
N GLU A 178 12.11 -2.26 -12.44
CA GLU A 178 11.28 -3.08 -13.32
C GLU A 178 11.14 -4.48 -12.73
N LEU A 179 9.92 -5.02 -12.74
CA LEU A 179 9.69 -6.40 -12.37
C LEU A 179 9.99 -7.29 -13.58
N MET A 180 10.94 -8.19 -13.44
CA MET A 180 11.32 -9.14 -14.48
C MET A 180 10.41 -10.37 -14.47
N PRO A 181 10.27 -11.11 -15.58
CA PRO A 181 9.45 -12.33 -15.65
C PRO A 181 9.83 -13.45 -14.67
N ASN A 182 11.03 -13.39 -14.07
CA ASN A 182 11.49 -14.30 -13.02
C ASN A 182 11.07 -13.84 -11.60
N LEU A 183 10.21 -12.82 -11.50
CA LEU A 183 9.75 -12.19 -10.27
C LEU A 183 10.84 -11.51 -9.44
N GLN A 184 11.92 -11.09 -10.09
CA GLN A 184 12.96 -10.27 -9.47
C GLN A 184 12.91 -8.85 -9.99
N PHE A 185 13.17 -7.89 -9.10
CA PHE A 185 13.24 -6.49 -9.48
C PHE A 185 14.66 -6.10 -9.89
N GLU A 186 14.75 -5.38 -11.00
CA GLU A 186 16.00 -4.78 -11.49
C GLU A 186 15.91 -3.26 -11.46
N LEU A 187 16.97 -2.61 -10.96
CA LEU A 187 17.08 -1.15 -11.04
C LEU A 187 17.34 -0.75 -12.49
N ARG A 188 16.44 0.04 -13.09
CA ARG A 188 16.61 0.56 -14.45
C ARG A 188 17.34 1.89 -14.47
N PHE A 189 16.89 2.84 -13.65
CA PHE A 189 17.51 4.14 -13.55
C PHE A 189 17.18 4.84 -12.23
N THR A 190 17.94 5.89 -11.95
CA THR A 190 17.75 6.77 -10.80
C THR A 190 17.62 8.21 -11.26
N LYS A 191 16.77 8.99 -10.59
CA LYS A 191 16.56 10.40 -10.89
C LYS A 191 16.68 11.23 -9.61
N THR A 192 17.43 12.33 -9.67
CA THR A 192 17.40 13.37 -8.63
C THR A 192 16.23 14.30 -8.89
N LEU A 193 15.48 14.65 -7.85
CA LEU A 193 14.25 15.45 -7.91
C LEU A 193 14.50 16.88 -7.43
#